data_AF-A0A2E7PKP3-F1
#
_entry.id   AF-A0A2E7PKP3-F1
#
_cell.length_a   1.000
_cell.length_b   1.000
_cell.length_c   1.000
_cell.angle_alpha   90.00
_cell.angle_beta   90.00
_cell.angle_gamma   90.00
#
_symmetry.space_group_name_H-M   'P 1'
#
loop_
_entity.id
_entity.type
_entity.pdbx_description
1 polymer ?
#
loop_
_entity_poly.entity_id
_entity_poly.type
_entity_poly.pdbx_seq_one_letter_code
_entity_poly.pdbx_strand_id
1 'polypeptide(L)'
;MIQQVTASAFGTTPDKVKVISGDTDNVPVGWGAGGSGGAGIAGEAALQAGKALRHNVLDVAAILLQSDATSLDIRHGVVVDRQTGEGRMPVEEVARVAYFRPDTLPEDFQSEMMATRHYIPKKYPVAMTNSFQAVTVEVDPEVGAVQLLKFYCVEDCGKVINPLLVDEQVRGSIVQGIGGVLYEECRYDLDGNFLNANMADYLVPMAAEMPDIEIGHVETLTKESELGAKGAGEAGTAGAPGAILNAINDALSPFGVSVLDQPVTPERVLKALGKC
;
A
#
# COMPACT_ATOMS: atom_id res chain seq x y z
N MET A 1 0.62 -8.63 -0.19
CA MET A 1 -0.71 -8.06 -0.44
C MET A 1 -1.47 -8.76 -1.57
N ILE A 2 -1.10 -8.62 -2.86
CA ILE A 2 -1.85 -9.20 -4.01
C ILE A 2 -2.15 -10.69 -3.83
N GLN A 3 -1.13 -11.46 -3.44
CA GLN A 3 -1.26 -12.88 -3.11
C GLN A 3 -2.39 -13.18 -2.10
N GLN A 4 -2.51 -12.37 -1.04
CA GLN A 4 -3.53 -12.53 0.00
C GLN A 4 -4.93 -12.19 -0.53
N VAL A 5 -5.04 -11.14 -1.34
CA VAL A 5 -6.30 -10.74 -1.98
C VAL A 5 -6.79 -11.84 -2.92
N THR A 6 -5.92 -12.34 -3.80
CA THR A 6 -6.25 -13.43 -4.73
C THR A 6 -6.62 -14.70 -3.99
N ALA A 7 -5.84 -15.10 -2.97
CA ALA A 7 -6.13 -16.30 -2.17
C ALA A 7 -7.50 -16.21 -1.50
N SER A 8 -7.80 -15.08 -0.85
CA SER A 8 -9.09 -14.84 -0.21
C SER A 8 -10.25 -14.78 -1.22
N ALA A 9 -10.05 -14.15 -2.37
CA ALA A 9 -11.07 -14.05 -3.41
C ALA A 9 -11.41 -15.42 -4.02
N PHE A 10 -10.39 -16.24 -4.25
CA PHE A 10 -10.54 -17.57 -4.81
C PHE A 10 -11.04 -18.59 -3.79
N GLY A 11 -10.66 -18.47 -2.51
CA GLY A 11 -10.99 -19.43 -1.45
C GLY A 11 -9.88 -20.42 -1.12
N THR A 12 -8.63 -20.04 -1.36
CA THR A 12 -7.44 -20.85 -1.03
C THR A 12 -6.55 -20.13 -0.02
N THR A 13 -5.42 -20.74 0.30
CA THR A 13 -4.41 -20.17 1.18
C THR A 13 -3.30 -19.46 0.37
N PRO A 14 -2.67 -18.40 0.90
CA PRO A 14 -1.66 -17.65 0.16
C PRO A 14 -0.48 -18.47 -0.37
N ASP A 15 -0.06 -19.54 0.34
CA ASP A 15 1.01 -20.45 -0.09
C ASP A 15 0.71 -21.19 -1.40
N LYS A 16 -0.57 -21.30 -1.77
CA LYS A 16 -1.02 -21.88 -3.05
C LYS A 16 -1.11 -20.87 -4.18
N VAL A 17 -0.80 -19.59 -3.92
CA VAL A 17 -0.85 -18.52 -4.93
C VAL A 17 0.55 -18.02 -5.22
N LYS A 18 0.95 -18.07 -6.49
CA LYS A 18 2.18 -17.45 -6.99
C LYS A 18 1.83 -16.15 -7.74
N VAL A 19 2.49 -15.06 -7.39
CA VAL A 19 2.37 -13.77 -8.08
C VAL A 19 3.56 -13.59 -9.01
N ILE A 20 3.30 -13.23 -10.26
CA ILE A 20 4.31 -12.91 -11.28
C ILE A 20 4.08 -11.45 -11.70
N SER A 21 5.16 -10.67 -11.74
CA SER A 21 5.14 -9.23 -12.05
C SER A 21 6.42 -8.82 -12.78
N GLY A 22 6.37 -7.77 -13.59
CA GLY A 22 7.56 -7.13 -14.18
C GLY A 22 8.06 -7.69 -15.51
N ASP A 23 7.36 -8.66 -16.09
CA ASP A 23 7.68 -9.24 -17.40
C ASP A 23 6.53 -9.03 -18.38
N THR A 24 6.69 -8.11 -19.33
CA THR A 24 5.64 -7.73 -20.28
C THR A 24 5.25 -8.83 -21.25
N ASP A 25 6.07 -9.88 -21.40
CA ASP A 25 5.71 -11.05 -22.21
C ASP A 25 4.74 -11.97 -21.46
N ASN A 26 4.71 -11.89 -20.13
CA ASN A 26 3.98 -12.83 -19.26
C ASN A 26 2.88 -12.19 -18.41
N VAL A 27 2.85 -10.86 -18.25
CA VAL A 27 1.86 -10.17 -17.43
C VAL A 27 0.94 -9.27 -18.26
N PRO A 28 -0.37 -9.16 -17.93
CA PRO A 28 -1.27 -8.27 -18.62
C PRO A 28 -0.79 -6.82 -18.58
N VAL A 29 -1.10 -6.06 -19.64
CA VAL A 29 -0.79 -4.63 -19.72
C VAL A 29 -1.47 -3.87 -18.59
N GLY A 30 -0.70 -3.04 -17.90
CA GLY A 30 -1.16 -2.15 -16.86
C GLY A 30 -0.22 -0.96 -16.70
N TRP A 31 -0.64 0.03 -15.91
CA TRP A 31 0.14 1.26 -15.68
C TRP A 31 1.41 1.04 -14.85
N GLY A 32 1.49 -0.08 -14.12
CA GLY A 32 2.54 -0.34 -13.14
C GLY A 32 2.22 0.23 -11.76
N ALA A 33 3.19 0.10 -10.84
CA ALA A 33 3.06 0.61 -9.49
C ALA A 33 3.58 2.06 -9.41
N GLY A 34 2.69 3.00 -9.10
CA GLY A 34 2.98 4.41 -8.86
C GLY A 34 1.76 5.13 -8.30
N GLY A 35 1.96 6.31 -7.69
CA GLY A 35 0.87 7.12 -7.12
C GLY A 35 0.00 6.36 -6.12
N SER A 36 0.61 5.46 -5.34
CA SER A 36 -0.05 4.57 -4.39
C SER A 36 -1.19 3.69 -4.96
N GLY A 37 -1.20 3.41 -6.27
CA GLY A 37 -2.26 2.66 -6.95
C GLY A 37 -2.26 1.13 -6.76
N GLY A 38 -1.23 0.56 -6.13
CA GLY A 38 -1.04 -0.90 -6.05
C GLY A 38 -2.21 -1.63 -5.35
N ALA A 39 -2.61 -1.18 -4.16
CA ALA A 39 -3.70 -1.81 -3.42
C ALA A 39 -5.08 -1.53 -4.04
N GLY A 40 -5.35 -0.26 -4.37
CA GLY A 40 -6.65 0.19 -4.84
C GLY A 40 -7.00 -0.26 -6.26
N ILE A 41 -6.01 -0.36 -7.16
CA ILE A 41 -6.25 -0.72 -8.56
C ILE A 41 -5.88 -2.18 -8.82
N ALA A 42 -4.61 -2.56 -8.60
CA ALA A 42 -4.17 -3.92 -8.89
C ALA A 42 -4.77 -4.93 -7.89
N GLY A 43 -4.95 -4.54 -6.63
CA GLY A 43 -5.66 -5.36 -5.65
C GLY A 43 -7.12 -5.61 -6.03
N GLU A 44 -7.84 -4.60 -6.50
CA GLU A 44 -9.22 -4.75 -6.97
C GLU A 44 -9.31 -5.63 -8.22
N ALA A 45 -8.43 -5.43 -9.20
CA ALA A 45 -8.36 -6.29 -10.38
C ALA A 45 -8.10 -7.77 -10.00
N ALA A 46 -7.20 -8.00 -9.04
CA ALA A 46 -6.89 -9.33 -8.51
C ALA A 46 -8.08 -9.95 -7.75
N LEU A 47 -8.83 -9.15 -6.98
CA LEU A 47 -10.06 -9.58 -6.32
C LEU A 47 -11.11 -10.04 -7.35
N GLN A 48 -11.36 -9.23 -8.37
CA GLN A 48 -12.34 -9.53 -9.42
C GLN A 48 -11.94 -10.76 -10.24
N ALA A 49 -10.65 -10.88 -10.61
CA ALA A 49 -10.14 -12.05 -11.31
C ALA A 49 -10.24 -13.32 -10.45
N GLY A 50 -9.91 -13.24 -9.16
CA GLY A 50 -10.03 -14.37 -8.23
C GLY A 50 -11.48 -14.83 -8.06
N LYS A 51 -12.45 -13.91 -7.99
CA LYS A 51 -13.89 -14.23 -7.94
C LYS A 51 -14.41 -14.83 -9.23
N ALA A 52 -14.00 -14.28 -10.38
CA ALA A 52 -14.36 -14.85 -11.67
C ALA A 52 -13.84 -16.29 -11.80
N LEU A 53 -12.58 -16.53 -11.42
CA LEU A 53 -12.03 -17.89 -11.42
C LEU A 53 -12.75 -18.81 -10.43
N ARG A 54 -13.08 -18.32 -9.22
CA ARG A 54 -13.87 -19.08 -8.24
C ARG A 54 -15.20 -19.54 -8.84
N HIS A 55 -15.91 -18.63 -9.53
CA HIS A 55 -17.19 -18.95 -10.16
C HIS A 55 -17.03 -20.06 -11.21
N ASN A 56 -16.09 -19.91 -12.14
CA ASN A 56 -15.84 -20.92 -13.17
C ASN A 56 -15.48 -22.30 -12.58
N VAL A 57 -14.70 -22.34 -11.49
CA VAL A 57 -14.37 -23.60 -10.79
C VAL A 57 -15.62 -24.21 -10.15
N LEU A 58 -16.50 -23.39 -9.55
CA LEU A 58 -17.74 -23.87 -8.96
C LEU A 58 -18.73 -24.40 -10.00
N ASP A 59 -18.75 -23.84 -11.21
CA ASP A 59 -19.58 -24.35 -12.31
C ASP A 59 -19.14 -25.77 -12.74
N VAL A 60 -17.82 -26.00 -12.86
CA VAL A 60 -17.29 -27.34 -13.12
C VAL A 60 -17.62 -28.28 -11.94
N ALA A 61 -17.40 -27.84 -10.71
CA ALA A 61 -17.66 -28.65 -9.53
C ALA A 61 -19.14 -29.03 -9.39
N ALA A 62 -20.05 -28.13 -9.75
CA ALA A 62 -21.50 -28.35 -9.76
C ALA A 62 -21.88 -29.52 -10.67
N ILE A 63 -21.31 -29.59 -11.87
CA ILE A 63 -21.50 -30.69 -12.82
C ILE A 63 -21.00 -32.01 -12.20
N LEU A 64 -19.76 -32.02 -11.68
CA LEU A 64 -19.14 -33.23 -11.12
C LEU A 64 -19.86 -33.76 -9.88
N LEU A 65 -20.40 -32.86 -9.05
CA LEU A 65 -21.12 -33.18 -7.83
C LEU A 65 -22.63 -33.31 -8.03
N GLN A 66 -23.12 -33.15 -9.26
CA GLN A 66 -24.55 -33.13 -9.61
C GLN A 66 -25.35 -32.22 -8.67
N SER A 67 -24.79 -31.05 -8.37
CA SER A 67 -25.30 -30.07 -7.41
C SER A 67 -25.49 -28.72 -8.08
N ASP A 68 -26.24 -27.82 -7.46
CA ASP A 68 -26.37 -26.44 -7.94
C ASP A 68 -25.10 -25.63 -7.59
N ALA A 69 -24.58 -24.83 -8.53
CA ALA A 69 -23.35 -24.06 -8.29
C ALA A 69 -23.50 -23.04 -7.13
N THR A 70 -24.71 -22.53 -6.89
CA THR A 70 -24.97 -21.55 -5.83
C THR A 70 -25.03 -22.19 -4.43
N SER A 71 -25.21 -23.52 -4.36
CA SER A 71 -25.13 -24.27 -3.11
C SER A 71 -23.69 -24.66 -2.74
N LEU A 72 -22.72 -24.40 -3.60
CA LEU A 72 -21.31 -24.70 -3.39
C LEU A 72 -20.50 -23.44 -3.06
N ASP A 73 -19.34 -23.66 -2.44
CA ASP A 73 -18.37 -22.61 -2.13
C ASP A 73 -16.95 -23.19 -2.09
N ILE A 74 -15.91 -22.34 -2.07
CA ILE A 74 -14.51 -22.80 -1.94
C ILE A 74 -13.90 -22.28 -0.64
N ARG A 75 -13.42 -23.18 0.22
CA ARG A 75 -12.75 -22.85 1.48
C ARG A 75 -11.46 -23.65 1.60
N HIS A 76 -10.34 -22.97 1.84
CA HIS A 76 -9.00 -23.56 1.97
C HIS A 76 -8.64 -24.53 0.83
N GLY A 77 -9.02 -24.21 -0.40
CA GLY A 77 -8.75 -25.05 -1.59
C GLY A 77 -9.64 -26.29 -1.72
N VAL A 78 -10.73 -26.36 -0.94
CA VAL A 78 -11.71 -27.44 -1.01
C VAL A 78 -13.07 -26.86 -1.40
N VAL A 79 -13.74 -27.50 -2.36
CA VAL A 79 -15.15 -27.26 -2.65
C VAL A 79 -15.97 -27.81 -1.50
N VAL A 80 -16.78 -26.95 -0.90
CA VAL A 80 -17.63 -27.26 0.25
C VAL A 80 -19.09 -26.99 -0.08
N ASP A 81 -19.99 -27.61 0.68
CA ASP A 81 -21.37 -27.13 0.75
C ASP A 81 -21.38 -25.73 1.41
N ARG A 82 -22.06 -24.79 0.77
CA ARG A 82 -22.08 -23.38 1.20
C ARG A 82 -22.71 -23.21 2.58
N GLN A 83 -23.77 -23.96 2.88
CA GLN A 83 -24.53 -23.84 4.12
C GLN A 83 -23.85 -24.56 5.27
N THR A 84 -23.45 -25.82 5.06
CA THR A 84 -22.90 -26.67 6.13
C THR A 84 -21.39 -26.51 6.29
N GLY A 85 -20.68 -26.11 5.23
CA GLY A 85 -19.23 -26.11 5.18
C GLY A 85 -18.61 -27.51 5.03
N GLU A 86 -19.43 -28.53 4.78
CA GLU A 86 -18.94 -29.90 4.58
C GLU A 86 -18.09 -30.01 3.31
N GLY A 87 -16.90 -30.59 3.43
CA GLY A 87 -15.99 -30.80 2.32
C GLY A 87 -16.55 -31.82 1.32
N ARG A 88 -16.62 -31.43 0.05
CA ARG A 88 -17.15 -32.26 -1.04
C ARG A 88 -16.04 -32.78 -1.95
N MET A 89 -15.13 -31.90 -2.38
CA MET A 89 -14.09 -32.24 -3.35
C MET A 89 -12.92 -31.25 -3.28
N PRO A 90 -11.65 -31.70 -3.36
CA PRO A 90 -10.51 -30.79 -3.53
C PRO A 90 -10.59 -30.02 -4.85
N VAL A 91 -10.22 -28.74 -4.86
CA VAL A 91 -10.17 -27.94 -6.10
C VAL A 91 -9.20 -28.53 -7.13
N GLU A 92 -8.14 -29.20 -6.68
CA GLU A 92 -7.17 -29.89 -7.54
C GLU A 92 -7.85 -30.97 -8.41
N GLU A 93 -8.86 -31.66 -7.88
CA GLU A 93 -9.62 -32.67 -8.62
C GLU A 93 -10.54 -32.03 -9.68
N VAL A 94 -11.17 -30.91 -9.33
CA VAL A 94 -11.97 -30.11 -10.30
C VAL A 94 -11.09 -29.64 -11.45
N ALA A 95 -9.90 -29.11 -11.14
CA ALA A 95 -8.93 -28.68 -12.14
C ALA A 95 -8.41 -29.84 -12.99
N ARG A 96 -8.17 -31.01 -12.38
CA ARG A 96 -7.75 -32.22 -13.10
C ARG A 96 -8.79 -32.61 -14.15
N VAL A 97 -10.07 -32.56 -13.81
CA VAL A 97 -11.14 -32.87 -14.76
C VAL A 97 -11.23 -31.82 -15.86
N ALA A 98 -11.26 -30.53 -15.49
CA ALA A 98 -11.35 -29.43 -16.46
C ALA A 98 -10.23 -29.45 -17.51
N TYR A 99 -8.98 -29.74 -17.12
CA TYR A 99 -7.85 -29.73 -18.06
C TYR A 99 -7.59 -31.05 -18.77
N PHE A 100 -7.76 -32.19 -18.08
CA PHE A 100 -7.31 -33.48 -18.60
C PHE A 100 -8.43 -34.44 -18.94
N ARG A 101 -9.66 -34.18 -18.46
CA ARG A 101 -10.84 -35.01 -18.73
C ARG A 101 -12.05 -34.20 -19.19
N PRO A 102 -11.91 -33.25 -20.13
CA PRO A 102 -13.07 -32.49 -20.64
C PRO A 102 -14.09 -33.40 -21.32
N ASP A 103 -13.70 -34.62 -21.74
CA ASP A 103 -14.60 -35.67 -22.23
C ASP A 103 -15.69 -36.09 -21.24
N THR A 104 -15.52 -35.76 -19.96
CA THR A 104 -16.47 -36.08 -18.89
C THR A 104 -17.45 -34.95 -18.59
N LEU A 105 -17.27 -33.79 -19.23
CA LEU A 105 -18.16 -32.64 -19.10
C LEU A 105 -19.23 -32.66 -20.23
N PRO A 106 -20.38 -31.98 -20.05
CA PRO A 106 -21.40 -31.86 -21.09
C PRO A 106 -20.84 -31.29 -22.39
N GLU A 107 -21.35 -31.77 -23.54
CA GLU A 107 -20.87 -31.37 -24.87
C GLU A 107 -21.02 -29.86 -25.14
N ASP A 108 -21.99 -29.21 -24.51
CA ASP A 108 -22.29 -27.78 -24.61
C ASP A 108 -21.62 -26.93 -23.51
N PHE A 109 -20.79 -27.54 -22.67
CA PHE A 109 -20.11 -26.88 -21.56
C PHE A 109 -18.61 -26.70 -21.84
N GLN A 110 -18.14 -25.46 -21.73
CA GLN A 110 -16.72 -25.12 -21.85
C GLN A 110 -16.15 -24.77 -20.48
N SER A 111 -15.16 -25.54 -20.01
CA SER A 111 -14.47 -25.22 -18.75
C SER A 111 -13.41 -24.14 -18.96
N GLU A 112 -13.55 -23.00 -18.27
CA GLU A 112 -12.59 -21.90 -18.29
C GLU A 112 -11.85 -21.76 -16.95
N MET A 113 -10.63 -22.25 -16.86
CA MET A 113 -9.83 -22.26 -15.62
C MET A 113 -8.85 -21.07 -15.53
N MET A 114 -9.08 -20.02 -16.32
CA MET A 114 -8.28 -18.80 -16.35
C MET A 114 -9.21 -17.60 -16.41
N ALA A 115 -8.90 -16.55 -15.65
CA ALA A 115 -9.69 -15.32 -15.65
C ALA A 115 -8.79 -14.09 -15.62
N THR A 116 -9.07 -13.16 -16.52
CA THR A 116 -8.42 -11.84 -16.58
C THR A 116 -9.46 -10.76 -16.33
N ARG A 117 -9.12 -9.77 -15.51
CA ARG A 117 -9.94 -8.59 -15.25
C ARG A 117 -9.08 -7.34 -15.31
N HIS A 118 -9.67 -6.28 -15.82
CA HIS A 118 -9.10 -4.94 -15.81
C HIS A 118 -9.99 -4.06 -14.95
N TYR A 119 -9.38 -3.22 -14.11
CA TYR A 119 -10.11 -2.33 -13.23
C TYR A 119 -9.59 -0.91 -13.36
N ILE A 120 -10.53 0.03 -13.48
CA ILE A 120 -10.30 1.47 -13.41
C ILE A 120 -11.37 2.09 -12.50
N PRO A 121 -11.00 3.00 -11.59
CA PRO A 121 -11.96 3.84 -10.89
C PRO A 121 -12.78 4.67 -11.90
N LYS A 122 -14.09 4.84 -11.65
CA LYS A 122 -15.00 5.50 -12.61
C LYS A 122 -15.41 6.90 -12.20
N LYS A 123 -15.77 7.11 -10.93
CA LYS A 123 -16.34 8.38 -10.48
C LYS A 123 -15.27 9.39 -10.09
N TYR A 124 -14.22 8.91 -9.44
CA TYR A 124 -13.06 9.71 -9.05
C TYR A 124 -11.80 9.05 -9.61
N PRO A 125 -10.90 9.82 -10.25
CA PRO A 125 -9.68 9.26 -10.84
C PRO A 125 -8.68 8.76 -9.79
N VAL A 126 -8.84 9.16 -8.52
CA VAL A 126 -7.97 8.79 -7.41
C VAL A 126 -8.79 8.38 -6.19
N ALA A 127 -8.29 7.39 -5.44
CA ALA A 127 -8.85 7.04 -4.14
C ALA A 127 -8.23 7.96 -3.07
N MET A 128 -9.05 8.85 -2.51
CA MET A 128 -8.59 9.79 -1.48
C MET A 128 -8.28 9.07 -0.16
N THR A 129 -7.01 9.08 0.21
CA THR A 129 -6.51 8.68 1.53
C THR A 129 -6.48 9.90 2.43
N ASN A 130 -6.44 9.68 3.74
CA ASN A 130 -6.26 10.75 4.71
C ASN A 130 -5.44 10.25 5.88
N SER A 131 -4.78 11.17 6.56
CA SER A 131 -4.03 10.86 7.77
C SER A 131 -3.95 12.04 8.72
N PHE A 132 -3.72 11.71 9.99
CA PHE A 132 -3.33 12.64 11.02
C PHE A 132 -1.88 12.34 11.40
N GLN A 133 -1.05 13.37 11.48
CA GLN A 133 0.35 13.24 11.88
C GLN A 133 0.69 14.30 12.93
N ALA A 134 1.42 13.89 13.95
CA ALA A 134 1.89 14.75 15.02
C ALA A 134 3.31 14.34 15.43
N VAL A 135 4.11 15.32 15.80
CA VAL A 135 5.49 15.10 16.21
C VAL A 135 5.82 16.04 17.34
N THR A 136 6.57 15.55 18.32
CA THR A 136 7.17 16.38 19.37
C THR A 136 8.63 16.58 19.05
N VAL A 137 9.10 17.83 19.14
CA VAL A 137 10.47 18.22 18.81
C VAL A 137 11.10 18.99 19.96
N GLU A 138 12.41 18.94 20.05
CA GLU A 138 13.23 19.87 20.82
C GLU A 138 14.06 20.71 19.85
N VAL A 139 14.18 22.02 20.13
CA VAL A 139 15.01 22.94 19.35
C VAL A 139 15.99 23.61 20.29
N ASP A 140 17.29 23.41 20.04
CA ASP A 140 18.36 24.07 20.80
C ASP A 140 18.58 25.50 20.23
N PRO A 141 18.32 26.58 21.00
CA PRO A 141 18.45 27.94 20.49
C PRO A 141 19.89 28.44 20.43
N GLU A 142 20.87 27.72 21.00
CA GLU A 142 22.29 28.08 20.94
C GLU A 142 22.98 27.51 19.71
N VAL A 143 22.57 26.32 19.24
CA VAL A 143 23.16 25.67 18.05
C VAL A 143 22.21 25.50 16.86
N GLY A 144 20.91 25.74 17.05
CA GLY A 144 19.88 25.59 16.02
C GLY A 144 19.49 24.14 15.71
N ALA A 145 19.99 23.17 16.49
CA ALA A 145 19.72 21.76 16.26
C ALA A 145 18.25 21.42 16.57
N VAL A 146 17.63 20.63 15.70
CA VAL A 146 16.28 20.10 15.89
C VAL A 146 16.38 18.61 16.18
N GLN A 147 15.83 18.18 17.31
CA GLN A 147 15.70 16.77 17.67
C GLN A 147 14.24 16.33 17.58
N LEU A 148 13.98 15.24 16.85
CA LEU A 148 12.67 14.59 16.86
C LEU A 148 12.58 13.65 18.06
N LEU A 149 11.59 13.84 18.93
CA LEU A 149 11.45 13.04 20.15
C LEU A 149 10.53 11.83 19.92
N LYS A 150 9.37 12.06 19.30
CA LYS A 150 8.37 11.03 19.04
C LYS A 150 7.45 11.44 17.91
N PHE A 151 7.10 10.48 17.06
CA PHE A 151 6.21 10.70 15.92
C PHE A 151 4.97 9.82 16.03
N TYR A 152 3.81 10.39 15.69
CA TYR A 152 2.54 9.70 15.66
C TYR A 152 1.91 9.86 14.28
N CYS A 153 1.41 8.76 13.73
CA CYS A 153 0.65 8.75 12.49
C CYS A 153 -0.60 7.90 12.65
N VAL A 154 -1.76 8.45 12.31
CA VAL A 154 -3.00 7.70 12.14
C VAL A 154 -3.38 7.77 10.67
N GLU A 155 -3.34 6.64 9.98
CA GLU A 155 -3.58 6.53 8.53
C GLU A 155 -4.99 5.95 8.25
N ASP A 156 -5.63 6.44 7.19
CA ASP A 156 -6.84 5.85 6.60
C ASP A 156 -6.60 5.50 5.13
N CYS A 157 -6.03 4.30 4.94
CA CYS A 157 -5.87 3.67 3.64
C CYS A 157 -7.08 2.81 3.25
N GLY A 158 -8.26 3.06 3.82
CA GLY A 158 -9.43 2.19 3.66
C GLY A 158 -9.15 0.80 4.23
N LYS A 159 -9.51 -0.25 3.50
CA LYS A 159 -9.31 -1.63 3.98
C LYS A 159 -7.83 -1.98 4.14
N VAL A 160 -7.41 -2.33 5.36
CA VAL A 160 -6.05 -2.79 5.65
C VAL A 160 -5.91 -4.26 5.26
N ILE A 161 -5.12 -4.55 4.22
CA ILE A 161 -4.92 -5.93 3.72
C ILE A 161 -3.87 -6.67 4.55
N ASN A 162 -2.79 -5.98 4.93
CA ASN A 162 -1.72 -6.55 5.73
C ASN A 162 -1.15 -5.46 6.65
N PRO A 163 -1.50 -5.47 7.95
CA PRO A 163 -1.08 -4.42 8.89
C PRO A 163 0.44 -4.23 8.95
N LEU A 164 1.20 -5.33 9.01
CA LEU A 164 2.67 -5.27 9.07
C LEU A 164 3.28 -4.55 7.84
N LEU A 165 2.76 -4.81 6.64
CA LEU A 165 3.25 -4.14 5.45
C LEU A 165 2.83 -2.67 5.40
N VAL A 166 1.63 -2.34 5.88
CA VAL A 166 1.16 -0.95 5.93
C VAL A 166 1.96 -0.15 6.95
N ASP A 167 2.18 -0.68 8.15
CA ASP A 167 2.98 -0.04 9.21
C ASP A 167 4.37 0.34 8.70
N GLU A 168 5.06 -0.59 8.04
CA GLU A 168 6.42 -0.34 7.57
C GLU A 168 6.48 0.57 6.34
N GLN A 169 5.43 0.60 5.50
CA GLN A 169 5.31 1.59 4.43
C GLN A 169 5.07 3.01 4.97
N VAL A 170 4.21 3.14 5.97
CA VAL A 170 3.96 4.42 6.65
C VAL A 170 5.24 4.90 7.35
N ARG A 171 5.95 4.00 8.05
CA ARG A 171 7.24 4.31 8.68
C ARG A 171 8.27 4.80 7.67
N GLY A 172 8.46 4.06 6.58
CA GLY A 172 9.43 4.43 5.54
C GLY A 172 9.11 5.77 4.86
N SER A 173 7.83 6.04 4.58
CA SER A 173 7.40 7.31 3.98
C SER A 173 7.54 8.50 4.94
N ILE A 174 7.29 8.31 6.24
CA ILE A 174 7.57 9.33 7.26
C ILE A 174 9.07 9.65 7.31
N VAL A 175 9.95 8.64 7.27
CA VAL A 175 11.41 8.84 7.24
C VAL A 175 11.84 9.66 6.01
N GLN A 176 11.26 9.39 4.84
CA GLN A 176 11.49 10.22 3.64
C GLN A 176 11.01 11.67 3.82
N GLY A 177 9.84 11.86 4.44
CA GLY A 177 9.36 13.20 4.77
C GLY A 177 10.24 13.95 5.77
N ILE A 178 10.81 13.24 6.75
CA ILE A 178 11.84 13.79 7.66
C ILE A 178 13.08 14.21 6.88
N GLY A 179 13.53 13.38 5.93
CA GLY A 179 14.61 13.69 4.99
C GLY A 179 14.40 15.02 4.29
N GLY A 180 13.28 15.16 3.58
CA GLY A 180 12.94 16.37 2.84
C GLY A 180 12.89 17.65 3.69
N VAL A 181 12.40 17.55 4.93
CA VAL A 181 12.21 18.75 5.78
C VAL A 181 13.43 19.13 6.61
N LEU A 182 14.33 18.21 6.95
CA LEU A 182 15.49 18.48 7.84
C LEU A 182 16.86 18.36 7.16
N TYR A 183 16.99 17.59 6.08
CA TYR A 183 18.30 17.15 5.57
C TYR A 183 18.50 17.38 4.07
N GLU A 184 17.54 16.97 3.26
CA GLU A 184 17.73 16.81 1.82
C GLU A 184 17.59 18.15 1.07
N GLU A 185 18.62 18.52 0.31
CA GLU A 185 18.61 19.71 -0.55
C GLU A 185 19.46 19.46 -1.80
N CYS A 186 18.90 19.66 -2.99
CA CYS A 186 19.70 19.65 -4.22
C CYS A 186 20.31 21.04 -4.45
N ARG A 187 21.62 21.18 -4.28
CA ARG A 187 22.30 22.49 -4.34
C ARG A 187 22.98 22.70 -5.69
N TYR A 188 22.67 23.81 -6.34
CA TYR A 188 23.28 24.20 -7.62
C TYR A 188 23.97 25.55 -7.51
N ASP A 189 25.11 25.73 -8.18
CA ASP A 189 25.71 27.07 -8.35
C ASP A 189 25.09 27.84 -9.53
N LEU A 190 25.58 29.06 -9.78
CA LEU A 190 25.10 29.94 -10.85
C LEU A 190 25.40 29.40 -12.26
N ASP A 191 26.38 28.52 -12.39
CA ASP A 191 26.75 27.89 -13.65
C ASP A 191 25.96 26.58 -13.88
N GLY A 192 25.15 26.16 -12.91
CA GLY A 192 24.31 24.97 -12.97
C GLY A 192 25.01 23.67 -12.54
N ASN A 193 26.17 23.75 -11.88
CA ASN A 193 26.85 22.57 -11.36
C ASN A 193 26.14 22.04 -10.11
N PHE A 194 25.93 20.72 -10.04
CA PHE A 194 25.33 20.07 -8.87
C PHE A 194 26.39 19.89 -7.76
N LEU A 195 26.25 20.64 -6.69
CA LEU A 195 27.28 20.85 -5.67
C LEU A 195 27.38 19.70 -4.64
N ASN A 196 26.32 18.91 -4.47
CA ASN A 196 26.27 17.82 -3.51
C ASN A 196 25.78 16.51 -4.14
N ALA A 197 26.38 16.12 -5.26
CA ALA A 197 26.01 14.93 -6.03
C ALA A 197 26.47 13.58 -5.43
N ASN A 198 26.71 13.52 -4.12
CA ASN A 198 27.24 12.34 -3.44
C ASN A 198 26.68 12.25 -1.99
N MET A 199 26.75 11.06 -1.39
CA MET A 199 26.19 10.79 -0.06
C MET A 199 27.00 11.37 1.12
N ALA A 200 28.16 11.99 0.87
CA ALA A 200 28.86 12.75 1.91
C ALA A 200 28.24 14.14 2.11
N ASP A 201 27.72 14.74 1.03
CA ASP A 201 27.21 16.11 1.02
C ASP A 201 25.68 16.20 0.84
N TYR A 202 25.05 15.16 0.28
CA TYR A 202 23.59 15.01 0.24
C TYR A 202 23.15 14.21 1.46
N LEU A 203 22.71 14.93 2.48
CA LEU A 203 22.35 14.32 3.76
C LEU A 203 21.00 13.61 3.62
N VAL A 204 20.97 12.36 4.03
CA VAL A 204 19.75 11.58 4.24
C VAL A 204 19.67 11.18 5.72
N PRO A 205 18.46 10.98 6.27
CA PRO A 205 18.34 10.62 7.67
C PRO A 205 19.01 9.27 7.98
N MET A 206 19.72 9.18 9.10
CA MET A 206 20.30 7.93 9.60
C MET A 206 19.52 7.43 10.81
N ALA A 207 19.78 6.18 11.21
CA ALA A 207 19.00 5.53 12.27
C ALA A 207 19.10 6.23 13.63
N ALA A 208 20.18 6.99 13.89
CA ALA A 208 20.39 7.67 15.16
C ALA A 208 19.53 8.93 15.33
N GLU A 209 19.10 9.54 14.23
CA GLU A 209 18.26 10.74 14.22
C GLU A 209 16.76 10.43 14.15
N MET A 210 16.40 9.15 13.98
CA MET A 210 15.00 8.74 13.83
C MET A 210 14.29 8.61 15.18
N PRO A 211 13.11 9.23 15.34
CA PRO A 211 12.28 9.00 16.51
C PRO A 211 11.61 7.63 16.42
N ASP A 212 11.11 7.14 17.55
CA ASP A 212 10.08 6.11 17.52
C ASP A 212 8.82 6.65 16.83
N ILE A 213 8.31 5.89 15.87
CA ILE A 213 7.10 6.22 15.08
C ILE A 213 5.98 5.26 15.49
N GLU A 214 4.96 5.80 16.16
CA GLU A 214 3.73 5.08 16.50
C GLU A 214 2.69 5.24 15.40
N ILE A 215 2.11 4.11 14.98
CA ILE A 215 1.20 4.04 13.83
C ILE A 215 -0.14 3.46 14.29
N GLY A 216 -1.23 4.16 13.96
CA GLY A 216 -2.60 3.72 14.13
C GLY A 216 -3.35 3.72 12.79
N HIS A 217 -4.46 2.99 12.74
CA HIS A 217 -5.27 2.86 11.53
C HIS A 217 -6.74 3.21 11.79
N VAL A 218 -7.34 3.91 10.84
CA VAL A 218 -8.80 4.08 10.70
C VAL A 218 -9.20 3.52 9.34
N GLU A 219 -10.24 2.70 9.27
CA GLU A 219 -10.64 2.08 8.00
C GLU A 219 -11.94 2.70 7.44
N THR A 220 -11.81 3.72 6.57
CA THR A 220 -12.96 4.22 5.79
C THR A 220 -12.91 3.67 4.37
N LEU A 221 -13.65 2.60 4.11
CA LEU A 221 -13.62 1.91 2.82
C LEU A 221 -14.07 2.85 1.68
N THR A 222 -13.34 2.83 0.56
CA THR A 222 -13.80 3.51 -0.65
C THR A 222 -15.02 2.79 -1.23
N LYS A 223 -15.96 3.56 -1.82
CA LYS A 223 -17.13 3.02 -2.50
C LYS A 223 -16.89 2.76 -4.00
N GLU A 224 -15.71 3.11 -4.52
CA GLU A 224 -15.36 2.94 -5.93
C GLU A 224 -14.93 1.52 -6.29
N SER A 225 -14.51 0.72 -5.30
CA SER A 225 -14.02 -0.66 -5.47
C SER A 225 -14.70 -1.60 -4.50
N GLU A 226 -14.79 -2.88 -4.84
CA GLU A 226 -15.36 -3.88 -3.94
C GLU A 226 -14.40 -4.23 -2.80
N LEU A 227 -13.09 -4.17 -3.05
CA LEU A 227 -12.04 -4.38 -2.06
C LEU A 227 -12.06 -3.31 -0.97
N GLY A 228 -12.46 -2.07 -1.30
CA GLY A 228 -12.52 -0.95 -0.37
C GLY A 228 -11.14 -0.45 0.11
N ALA A 229 -10.05 -0.98 -0.42
CA ALA A 229 -8.68 -0.55 -0.12
C ALA A 229 -8.28 0.71 -0.91
N LYS A 230 -7.43 1.53 -0.31
CA LYS A 230 -6.81 2.72 -0.88
C LYS A 230 -5.27 2.59 -0.81
N GLY A 231 -4.56 3.62 -1.27
CA GLY A 231 -3.11 3.71 -1.16
C GLY A 231 -2.63 3.98 0.27
N ALA A 232 -1.38 3.62 0.58
CA ALA A 232 -0.73 3.98 1.86
C ALA A 232 0.76 4.39 1.68
N GLY A 233 1.30 4.30 0.47
CA GLY A 233 2.75 4.36 0.25
C GLY A 233 3.35 5.76 0.36
N GLU A 234 2.57 6.80 0.07
CA GLU A 234 3.06 8.19 -0.03
C GLU A 234 2.51 9.10 1.07
N ALA A 235 1.64 8.59 1.94
CA ALA A 235 0.92 9.40 2.92
C ALA A 235 1.86 10.00 3.99
N GLY A 236 2.87 9.24 4.42
CA GLY A 236 3.90 9.73 5.34
C GLY A 236 4.74 10.86 4.75
N THR A 237 5.17 10.70 3.50
CA THR A 237 6.03 11.68 2.80
C THR A 237 5.33 13.02 2.62
N ALA A 238 4.01 13.02 2.40
CA ALA A 238 3.22 14.24 2.23
C ALA A 238 2.91 14.94 3.57
N GLY A 239 2.57 14.19 4.61
CA GLY A 239 2.14 14.77 5.90
C GLY A 239 3.28 15.18 6.83
N ALA A 240 4.40 14.44 6.80
CA ALA A 240 5.45 14.62 7.80
C ALA A 240 6.14 15.99 7.72
N PRO A 241 6.45 16.56 6.54
CA PRO A 241 7.04 17.90 6.46
C PRO A 241 6.19 18.97 7.14
N GLY A 242 4.85 18.91 6.96
CA GLY A 242 3.93 19.85 7.58
C GLY A 242 3.87 19.70 9.10
N ALA A 243 3.80 18.46 9.61
CA ALA A 243 3.79 18.19 11.04
C ALA A 243 5.08 18.68 11.72
N ILE A 244 6.23 18.42 11.11
CA ILE A 244 7.55 18.81 11.62
C ILE A 244 7.72 20.33 11.60
N LEU A 245 7.39 20.98 10.49
CA LEU A 245 7.51 22.44 10.38
C LEU A 245 6.60 23.16 11.39
N ASN A 246 5.38 22.64 11.61
CA ASN A 246 4.48 23.17 12.63
C ASN A 246 5.05 23.00 14.04
N ALA A 247 5.61 21.82 14.37
CA ALA A 247 6.20 21.56 15.67
C ALA A 247 7.44 22.42 15.95
N ILE A 248 8.30 22.63 14.95
CA ILE A 248 9.46 23.52 15.07
C ILE A 248 9.01 24.96 15.31
N ASN A 249 8.03 25.45 14.55
CA ASN A 249 7.53 26.81 14.73
C ASN A 249 6.77 27.00 16.06
N ASP A 250 6.09 25.97 16.55
CA ASP A 250 5.51 25.96 17.90
C ASP A 250 6.60 26.07 18.98
N ALA A 251 7.68 25.29 18.87
CA ALA A 251 8.83 25.35 19.77
C ALA A 251 9.56 26.70 19.75
N LEU A 252 9.58 27.38 18.59
CA LEU A 252 10.17 28.71 18.41
C LEU A 252 9.23 29.87 18.80
N SER A 253 7.95 29.60 19.05
CA SER A 253 6.95 30.62 19.38
C SER A 253 7.30 31.50 20.59
N PRO A 254 7.98 31.03 21.67
CA PRO A 254 8.40 31.88 22.79
C PRO A 254 9.41 32.98 22.39
N PHE A 255 10.11 32.80 21.27
CA PHE A 255 11.07 33.77 20.73
C PHE A 255 10.42 34.73 19.72
N GLY A 256 9.16 34.52 19.34
CA GLY A 256 8.44 35.34 18.37
C GLY A 256 8.97 35.23 16.93
N VAL A 257 9.63 34.12 16.59
CA VAL A 257 10.25 33.88 15.27
C VAL A 257 9.67 32.63 14.60
N SER A 258 9.88 32.51 13.29
CA SER A 258 9.47 31.33 12.51
C SER A 258 10.48 30.97 11.43
N VAL A 259 10.51 29.70 11.04
CA VAL A 259 11.28 29.18 9.91
C VAL A 259 10.31 28.57 8.90
N LEU A 260 10.44 28.97 7.63
CA LEU A 260 9.57 28.53 6.54
C LEU A 260 10.33 27.80 5.42
N ASP A 261 11.64 27.99 5.34
CA ASP A 261 12.48 27.40 4.29
C ASP A 261 12.91 25.98 4.65
N GLN A 262 12.74 25.04 3.71
CA GLN A 262 13.19 23.66 3.83
C GLN A 262 14.47 23.42 3.01
N PRO A 263 15.41 22.58 3.49
CA PRO A 263 15.39 21.94 4.81
C PRO A 263 15.60 22.94 5.96
N VAL A 264 15.07 22.63 7.15
CA VAL A 264 15.22 23.43 8.37
C VAL A 264 16.58 23.12 9.00
N THR A 265 17.64 23.66 8.39
CA THR A 265 19.02 23.46 8.87
C THR A 265 19.29 24.26 10.16
N PRO A 266 20.29 23.84 10.96
CA PRO A 266 20.69 24.61 12.14
C PRO A 266 21.02 26.07 11.85
N GLU A 267 21.68 26.35 10.71
CA GLU A 267 21.98 27.71 10.25
C GLU A 267 20.70 28.54 10.04
N ARG A 268 19.65 27.96 9.43
CA ARG A 268 18.39 28.66 9.19
C ARG A 268 17.63 28.94 10.48
N VAL A 269 17.68 28.02 11.45
CA VAL A 269 17.11 28.22 12.79
C VAL A 269 17.83 29.34 13.54
N LEU A 270 19.16 29.32 13.56
CA LEU A 270 19.97 30.36 14.22
C LEU A 270 19.74 31.74 13.60
N LYS A 271 19.71 31.82 12.27
CA LYS A 271 19.39 33.06 11.55
C LYS A 271 18.01 33.61 11.92
N ALA A 272 17.00 32.75 12.04
CA ALA A 272 15.67 33.17 12.48
C ALA A 272 15.69 33.72 13.92
N LEU A 273 16.54 33.17 14.79
CA LEU A 273 16.76 33.65 16.16
C LEU A 273 17.64 34.91 16.25
N GLY A 274 18.12 35.45 15.12
CA GLY A 274 19.02 36.60 15.10
C GLY A 274 20.44 36.29 15.58
N LYS A 275 20.82 35.01 15.56
CA LYS A 275 22.16 34.52 15.86
C LYS A 275 22.79 34.08 14.52
N CYS A 276 23.81 34.78 14.05
CA CYS A 276 24.39 34.71 12.68
C CYS A 276 23.71 35.61 11.64
#